data_AF-A0A9Q0YP13-F1
#
_entry.id   AF-A0A9Q0YP13-F1
#
_cell.length_a   1.000
_cell.length_b   1.000
_cell.length_c   1.000
_cell.angle_alpha   90.00
_cell.angle_beta   90.00
_cell.angle_gamma   90.00
#
_symmetry.space_group_name_H-M   'P 1'
#
loop_
_entity.id
_entity.type
_entity.pdbx_description
1 polymer ?
#
loop_
_entity_poly.entity_id
_entity_poly.type
_entity_poly.pdbx_seq_one_letter_code
_entity_poly.pdbx_strand_id
1 'polypeptide(L)'
;MFLHASNASKDHDAIIIRSPDTDVAVLGITLNHAIPAKLYLDIGSKNQRRLLNLGEIASSLGEMRAGALLGFHAFTGCDAVSSFYGKDACGCDKCVNQMEESDFSDDGGQESDEEEEAL
;
A
#
# COMPACT_ATOMS: atom_id res chain seq x y z
N MET A 1 4.02 -12.40 8.06
CA MET A 1 4.95 -11.25 8.25
C MET A 1 4.22 -10.04 8.83
N PHE A 2 3.23 -9.46 8.14
CA PHE A 2 2.48 -8.29 8.62
C PHE A 2 1.66 -8.52 9.89
N LEU A 3 1.16 -9.74 10.12
CA LEU A 3 0.52 -10.08 11.41
C LEU A 3 1.48 -9.92 12.60
N HIS A 4 2.74 -10.38 12.44
CA HIS A 4 3.76 -10.20 13.47
C HIS A 4 4.15 -8.73 13.62
N ALA A 5 4.17 -7.97 12.53
CA ALA A 5 4.38 -6.52 12.58
C ALA A 5 3.24 -5.82 13.37
N SER A 6 1.98 -6.12 13.09
CA SER A 6 0.83 -5.59 13.84
C SER A 6 0.85 -5.99 15.32
N ASN A 7 1.36 -7.18 15.66
CA ASN A 7 1.55 -7.52 17.07
C ASN A 7 2.71 -6.73 17.70
N ALA A 8 3.84 -6.60 16.99
CA ALA A 8 5.00 -5.86 17.46
C ALA A 8 4.74 -4.35 17.59
N SER A 9 3.81 -3.78 16.82
CA SER A 9 3.44 -2.36 16.90
C SER A 9 2.79 -1.97 18.22
N LYS A 10 2.40 -2.95 19.06
CA LYS A 10 1.89 -2.69 20.41
C LYS A 10 2.99 -2.24 21.37
N ASP A 11 4.21 -2.74 21.15
CA ASP A 11 5.36 -2.53 22.05
C ASP A 11 6.47 -1.69 21.38
N HIS A 12 6.39 -1.47 20.07
CA HIS A 12 7.44 -0.81 19.28
C HIS A 12 6.86 0.20 18.28
N ASP A 13 7.38 1.43 18.31
CA ASP A 13 6.96 2.51 17.41
C ASP A 13 7.46 2.36 15.97
N ALA A 14 8.46 1.49 15.76
CA ALA A 14 9.09 1.27 14.46
C ALA A 14 9.40 -0.21 14.25
N ILE A 15 9.07 -0.72 13.06
CA ILE A 15 9.22 -2.11 12.69
C ILE A 15 9.99 -2.20 11.38
N ILE A 16 11.04 -3.01 11.37
CA ILE A 16 11.84 -3.27 10.18
C ILE A 16 11.52 -4.67 9.67
N ILE A 17 11.02 -4.74 8.45
CA ILE A 17 10.77 -5.97 7.72
C ILE A 17 11.95 -6.18 6.77
N ARG A 18 12.61 -7.33 6.86
CA ARG A 18 13.69 -7.71 5.93
C ARG A 18 13.11 -8.70 4.92
N SER A 19 13.00 -8.27 3.68
CA SER A 19 12.62 -9.15 2.57
C SER A 19 13.26 -8.65 1.28
N PRO A 20 13.83 -9.53 0.43
CA PRO A 20 14.21 -9.16 -0.92
C PRO A 20 13.01 -9.06 -1.87
N ASP A 21 11.85 -9.58 -1.46
CA ASP A 21 10.71 -9.79 -2.34
C ASP A 21 9.87 -8.52 -2.53
N THR A 22 9.36 -8.33 -3.76
CA THR A 22 8.59 -7.14 -4.14
C THR A 22 7.14 -7.18 -3.67
N ASP A 23 6.59 -8.38 -3.48
CA ASP A 23 5.24 -8.60 -2.94
C ASP A 23 5.13 -8.07 -1.50
N VAL A 24 6.17 -8.25 -0.68
CA VAL A 24 6.27 -7.69 0.68
C VAL A 24 6.32 -6.17 0.63
N ALA A 25 7.00 -5.58 -0.36
CA ALA A 25 7.03 -4.12 -0.51
C ALA A 25 5.64 -3.57 -0.86
N VAL A 26 4.95 -4.18 -1.83
CA VAL A 26 3.60 -3.79 -2.25
C VAL A 26 2.61 -3.94 -1.10
N LEU A 27 2.58 -5.11 -0.46
CA LEU A 27 1.74 -5.37 0.71
C LEU A 27 2.02 -4.38 1.84
N GLY A 28 3.29 -4.06 2.08
CA GLY A 28 3.67 -3.13 3.13
C GLY A 28 3.24 -1.69 2.87
N ILE A 29 3.28 -1.23 1.60
CA ILE A 29 2.75 0.09 1.22
C ILE A 29 1.23 0.12 1.41
N THR A 30 0.52 -0.90 0.91
CA THR A 30 -0.94 -0.97 1.00
C THR A 30 -1.42 -1.08 2.44
N LEU A 31 -0.79 -1.91 3.27
CA LEU A 31 -1.19 -2.16 4.66
C LEU A 31 -0.61 -1.16 5.67
N ASN A 32 0.15 -0.15 5.22
CA ASN A 32 0.79 0.80 6.11
C ASN A 32 -0.21 1.55 7.01
N HIS A 33 -1.41 1.86 6.50
CA HIS A 33 -2.46 2.53 7.27
C HIS A 33 -3.05 1.66 8.40
N ALA A 34 -2.93 0.33 8.30
CA ALA A 34 -3.49 -0.61 9.26
C ALA A 34 -2.54 -0.99 10.41
N ILE A 35 -1.26 -0.63 10.30
CA ILE A 35 -0.25 -0.94 11.31
C ILE A 35 0.13 0.35 12.02
N PRO A 36 -0.17 0.50 13.34
CA PRO A 36 0.08 1.73 14.10
C PRO A 36 1.55 1.87 14.51
N ALA A 37 2.48 1.68 13.57
CA ALA A 37 3.92 1.85 13.76
C ALA A 37 4.59 2.23 12.43
N LYS A 38 5.77 2.84 12.52
CA LYS A 38 6.58 3.18 11.34
C LYS A 38 7.12 1.90 10.72
N LEU A 39 6.69 1.60 9.50
CA LEU A 39 7.16 0.43 8.77
C LEU A 39 8.33 0.77 7.86
N TYR A 40 9.39 -0.01 7.99
CA TYR A 40 10.56 0.05 7.15
C TYR A 40 10.81 -1.27 6.44
N LEU A 41 11.24 -1.22 5.19
CA LEU A 41 11.66 -2.39 4.43
C LEU A 41 13.17 -2.34 4.20
N ASP A 42 13.89 -3.32 4.73
CA ASP A 42 15.32 -3.52 4.46
C ASP A 42 15.48 -4.44 3.23
N ILE A 43 15.85 -3.83 2.11
CA ILE A 43 16.09 -4.49 0.83
C ILE A 43 17.58 -4.52 0.49
N GLY A 44 17.96 -5.48 -0.36
CA GLY A 44 19.30 -5.59 -0.92
C GLY A 44 20.23 -6.56 -0.17
N SER A 45 21.38 -6.84 -0.77
CA SER A 45 22.34 -7.82 -0.27
C SER A 45 23.72 -7.19 -0.05
N LYS A 46 24.41 -7.65 0.98
CA LYS A 46 25.77 -7.21 1.37
C LYS A 46 25.90 -5.69 1.47
N ASN A 47 26.65 -5.05 0.57
CA ASN A 47 27.02 -3.64 0.59
C ASN A 47 25.99 -2.71 -0.07
N GLN A 48 24.88 -3.24 -0.60
CA GLN A 48 23.83 -2.44 -1.26
C GLN A 48 22.51 -2.56 -0.48
N ARG A 49 22.58 -2.48 0.86
CA ARG A 49 21.37 -2.44 1.69
C ARG A 49 20.73 -1.07 1.63
N ARG A 50 19.42 -1.05 1.44
CA ARG A 50 18.61 0.17 1.47
C ARG A 50 17.45 -0.05 2.43
N LEU A 51 17.26 0.89 3.34
CA LEU A 51 16.11 0.92 4.22
C LEU A 51 15.09 1.88 3.62
N LEU A 52 13.92 1.36 3.23
CA LEU A 52 12.83 2.14 2.65
C LEU A 52 11.78 2.43 3.72
N ASN A 53 11.37 3.69 3.85
CA ASN A 53 10.23 4.07 4.69
C ASN A 53 8.93 3.86 3.90
N LEU A 54 8.12 2.88 4.31
CA LEU A 54 6.90 2.53 3.59
C LEU A 54 5.81 3.58 3.76
N GLY A 55 5.80 4.33 4.88
CA GLY A 55 4.85 5.41 5.11
C GLY A 55 5.10 6.62 4.22
N GLU A 56 6.37 6.98 3.97
CA GLU A 56 6.73 8.06 3.04
C GLU A 56 6.36 7.68 1.61
N ILE A 57 6.61 6.43 1.21
CA ILE A 57 6.23 5.93 -0.11
C ILE A 57 4.71 5.95 -0.26
N ALA A 58 3.97 5.39 0.70
CA ALA A 58 2.50 5.40 0.69
C ALA A 58 1.94 6.83 0.60
N SER A 59 2.51 7.77 1.36
CA SER A 59 2.12 9.19 1.34
C SER A 59 2.41 9.84 -0.01
N SER A 60 3.54 9.51 -0.64
CA SER A 60 3.92 10.06 -1.95
C SER A 60 3.05 9.51 -3.10
N LEU A 61 2.54 8.28 -2.95
CA LEU A 61 1.66 7.65 -3.95
C LEU A 61 0.21 8.11 -3.80
N GLY A 62 -0.23 8.38 -2.56
CA GLY A 62 -1.62 8.63 -2.23
C GLY A 62 -2.41 7.33 -2.04
N GLU A 63 -3.52 7.42 -1.30
CA GLU A 63 -4.31 6.28 -0.85
C GLU A 63 -4.87 5.45 -2.01
N MET A 64 -5.43 6.11 -3.02
CA MET A 64 -5.98 5.45 -4.21
C MET A 64 -4.93 4.60 -4.95
N ARG A 65 -3.75 5.17 -5.20
CA ARG A 65 -2.66 4.46 -5.92
C ARG A 65 -2.04 3.39 -5.04
N ALA A 66 -1.89 3.61 -3.74
CA ALA A 66 -1.40 2.61 -2.79
C ALA A 66 -2.34 1.39 -2.67
N GLY A 67 -3.65 1.60 -2.74
CA GLY A 67 -4.65 0.53 -2.83
C GLY A 67 -4.61 -0.18 -4.18
N ALA A 68 -4.54 0.58 -5.27
CA ALA A 68 -4.48 0.03 -6.63
C ALA A 68 -3.20 -0.79 -6.89
N LEU A 69 -2.08 -0.47 -6.22
CA LEU A 69 -0.81 -1.19 -6.33
C LEU A 69 -0.95 -2.68 -6.03
N LEU A 70 -1.76 -3.05 -5.03
CA LEU A 70 -1.98 -4.45 -4.66
C LEU A 70 -2.66 -5.21 -5.80
N GLY A 71 -3.72 -4.62 -6.38
CA GLY A 71 -4.39 -5.17 -7.55
C GLY A 71 -3.45 -5.23 -8.76
N PHE A 72 -2.72 -4.14 -9.02
CA PHE A 72 -1.78 -4.04 -10.13
C PHE A 72 -0.69 -5.12 -10.05
N HIS A 73 -0.10 -5.35 -8.87
CA HIS A 73 0.89 -6.41 -8.66
C HIS A 73 0.31 -7.81 -8.91
N ALA A 74 -0.93 -8.07 -8.46
CA ALA A 74 -1.62 -9.32 -8.78
C ALA A 74 -1.88 -9.48 -10.29
N PHE A 75 -2.17 -8.38 -11.01
CA PHE A 75 -2.39 -8.40 -12.46
C PHE A 75 -1.11 -8.54 -13.28
N THR A 76 -0.01 -7.88 -12.91
CA THR A 76 1.26 -7.92 -13.63
C THR A 76 2.11 -9.15 -13.31
N GLY A 77 1.76 -9.88 -12.25
CA GLY A 77 2.48 -11.05 -11.77
C GLY A 77 3.00 -10.84 -10.36
N CYS A 78 2.38 -11.54 -9.43
CA CYS A 78 2.91 -11.89 -8.11
C CYS A 78 3.33 -13.36 -8.18
N ASP A 79 4.35 -13.78 -7.42
CA ASP A 79 4.84 -15.18 -7.42
C ASP A 79 3.75 -16.22 -7.13
N ALA A 80 2.63 -15.80 -6.52
CA ALA A 80 1.50 -16.66 -6.16
C ALA A 80 0.48 -16.92 -7.29
N VAL A 81 0.49 -16.17 -8.40
CA VAL A 81 -0.50 -16.31 -9.48
C VAL A 81 0.21 -16.32 -10.83
N SER A 82 -0.12 -17.29 -11.70
CA SER A 82 0.33 -17.26 -13.10
C SER A 82 -0.09 -15.93 -13.74
N SER A 83 0.87 -15.15 -14.26
CA SER A 83 0.55 -13.92 -14.99
C SER A 83 -0.35 -14.25 -16.18
N PHE A 84 -1.30 -13.37 -16.49
CA PHE A 84 -2.10 -13.52 -17.71
C PHE A 84 -1.15 -13.43 -18.91
N TYR A 85 -1.04 -14.54 -19.65
CA TYR A 85 -0.18 -14.67 -20.82
C TYR A 85 -0.51 -13.59 -21.87
N GLY A 86 0.47 -12.75 -22.23
CA GLY A 86 0.37 -11.78 -23.33
C GLY A 86 0.27 -10.30 -22.92
N LYS A 87 0.61 -9.95 -21.67
CA LYS A 87 0.62 -8.55 -21.19
C LYS A 87 1.83 -8.25 -20.31
N ASP A 88 2.98 -8.74 -20.72
CA ASP A 88 4.24 -8.61 -20.03
C ASP A 88 4.91 -7.26 -20.36
N ALA A 89 4.94 -6.40 -19.34
CA ALA A 89 5.83 -5.25 -19.09
C ALA A 89 5.92 -4.07 -20.09
N CYS A 90 5.50 -4.16 -21.35
CA CYS A 90 5.76 -3.10 -22.34
C CYS A 90 4.75 -1.92 -22.34
N GLY A 91 3.78 -1.86 -21.41
CA GLY A 91 2.68 -0.88 -21.48
C GLY A 91 2.32 -0.14 -20.19
N CYS A 92 3.05 -0.30 -19.11
CA CYS A 92 2.54 0.03 -17.77
C CYS A 92 2.66 1.50 -17.36
N ASP A 93 3.62 2.26 -17.91
CA ASP A 93 3.75 3.70 -17.60
C ASP A 93 2.51 4.50 -18.03
N LYS A 94 1.76 3.99 -19.02
CA LYS A 94 0.53 4.64 -19.50
C LYS A 94 -0.69 4.30 -18.65
N CYS A 95 -0.74 3.15 -17.99
CA CYS A 95 -1.90 2.74 -17.19
C CYS A 95 -1.97 3.51 -15.86
N VAL A 96 -0.83 3.80 -15.24
CA VAL A 96 -0.78 4.63 -14.02
C VAL A 96 -1.23 6.07 -14.30
N ASN A 97 -0.94 6.58 -15.50
CA ASN A 97 -1.34 7.92 -15.95
C ASN A 97 -2.75 7.99 -16.57
N GLN A 98 -3.47 6.86 -16.72
CA GLN A 98 -4.83 6.82 -17.28
C GLN A 98 -5.95 6.73 -16.23
N MET A 99 -5.62 6.67 -14.93
CA MET A 99 -6.63 6.82 -13.86
C MET A 99 -7.01 8.29 -13.59
N GLU A 100 -6.52 9.25 -14.39
CA GLU A 100 -6.83 10.68 -14.25
C GLU A 100 -8.20 11.07 -14.87
N GLU A 101 -8.87 10.18 -15.60
CA GLU A 101 -10.20 10.44 -16.19
C GLU A 101 -11.16 9.27 -15.93
N SER A 102 -11.67 9.17 -14.71
CA SER A 102 -13.02 8.64 -14.52
C SER A 102 -13.66 9.33 -13.33
N ASP A 103 -14.44 10.36 -13.63
CA ASP A 103 -15.39 10.99 -12.74
C ASP A 103 -16.23 9.92 -12.03
N PHE A 104 -15.97 9.70 -10.75
CA PHE A 104 -16.92 9.06 -9.86
C PHE A 104 -17.71 10.19 -9.21
N SER A 105 -18.89 10.45 -9.76
CA SER A 105 -19.82 11.44 -9.24
C SER A 105 -20.14 11.12 -7.78
N ASP A 106 -19.78 12.08 -6.91
CA ASP A 106 -20.13 12.14 -5.50
C ASP A 106 -21.64 12.42 -5.39
N ASP A 107 -22.45 11.41 -5.07
CA ASP A 107 -23.84 11.62 -4.65
C ASP A 107 -23.81 11.83 -3.14
N GLY A 108 -23.67 13.10 -2.75
CA GLY A 108 -23.67 13.55 -1.37
C GLY A 108 -25.01 13.28 -0.70
N GLY A 109 -25.00 12.46 0.35
CA GLY A 109 -26.04 12.38 1.36
C GLY A 109 -25.60 13.08 2.63
N GLN A 110 -26.06 14.32 2.83
CA GLN A 110 -26.06 15.03 4.12
C GLN A 110 -27.28 14.59 4.97
N GLU A 111 -27.07 14.34 6.26
CA GLU A 111 -28.09 14.49 7.32
C GLU A 111 -27.32 14.58 8.65
N SER A 112 -26.83 15.76 9.05
CA SER A 112 -27.46 16.80 9.90
C SER A 112 -27.61 16.39 11.37
N ASP A 113 -26.93 17.19 12.19
CA ASP A 113 -26.92 17.21 13.65
C ASP A 113 -28.32 17.38 14.26
N GLU A 114 -28.59 16.69 15.37
CA GLU A 114 -29.50 17.18 16.42
C GLU A 114 -28.81 17.01 17.79
N GLU A 115 -28.53 18.17 18.41
CA GLU A 115 -28.26 18.34 19.83
C GLU A 115 -29.45 17.87 20.67
N GLU A 116 -29.21 17.26 21.85
CA GLU A 116 -29.99 17.66 23.04
C GLU A 116 -29.24 17.31 24.34
N GLU A 117 -28.90 18.37 25.10
CA GLU A 117 -28.65 18.32 26.54
C GLU A 117 -29.88 17.81 27.30
N ALA A 118 -29.72 16.92 28.29
CA ALA A 118 -30.48 16.99 29.54
C ALA A 118 -29.91 16.05 30.62
N LEU A 119 -29.41 16.67 31.69
CA LEU A 119 -29.21 16.19 33.09
C LEU A 119 -28.59 14.81 33.37
#